data_AF-A0A968LCD0-F1
#
_entry.id   AF-A0A968LCD0-F1
#
_cell.length_a   1.000
_cell.length_b   1.000
_cell.length_c   1.000
_cell.angle_alpha   90.00
_cell.angle_beta   90.00
_cell.angle_gamma   90.00
#
_symmetry.space_group_name_H-M   'P 1'
#
loop_
_entity.id
_entity.type
_entity.pdbx_description
1 polymer ?
#
loop_
_entity_poly.entity_id
_entity_poly.type
_entity_poly.pdbx_seq_one_letter_code
_entity_poly.pdbx_strand_id
1 'polypeptide(L)'
;MSKDKQFRPIGFFTNIAIALLALGSVVGIQSIGKQTKATLTPQRLEEQERLRLEAIDRLPTFGYDNLLASWVFLQYIQYFGDDVRNERGYALNLPYFDAITRLDPRFVEVYPMISIGVSLYMGKPEEAIALMERGTQALSSTFEPKPTSYGGLRGWIDCCFWGMSLVPLLLTRKP
;
A
#
# COMPACT_ATOMS: atom_id res chain seq x y z
N MET A 1 24.08 34.18 40.45
CA MET A 1 22.94 34.83 39.79
C MET A 1 22.16 33.77 39.04
N SER A 2 21.27 33.06 39.74
CA SER A 2 20.50 31.93 39.19
C SER A 2 19.18 32.47 38.67
N LYS A 3 18.86 32.25 37.39
CA LYS A 3 17.57 32.61 36.79
C LYS A 3 16.61 31.44 36.98
N ASP A 4 15.75 31.58 37.96
CA ASP A 4 14.63 30.70 38.25
C ASP A 4 13.65 30.69 37.06
N LYS A 5 13.52 29.51 36.44
CA LYS A 5 12.52 29.25 35.39
C LYS A 5 11.13 29.31 36.03
N GLN A 6 10.43 30.42 35.85
CA GLN A 6 9.08 30.61 36.33
C GLN A 6 8.12 29.60 35.66
N PHE A 7 7.68 28.60 36.42
CA PHE A 7 6.69 27.61 35.98
C PHE A 7 5.35 28.31 35.75
N ARG A 8 4.80 28.24 34.52
CA ARG A 8 3.50 28.82 34.16
C ARG A 8 2.44 27.72 34.16
N PRO A 9 1.72 27.49 35.28
CA PRO A 9 0.83 26.33 35.46
C PRO A 9 -0.29 26.28 34.43
N ILE A 10 -0.81 27.44 34.02
CA ILE A 10 -1.91 27.55 33.04
C ILE A 10 -1.52 26.94 31.68
N GLY A 11 -0.30 27.19 31.21
CA GLY A 11 0.19 26.60 29.95
C GLY A 11 0.40 25.09 30.05
N PHE A 12 0.86 24.62 31.21
CA PHE A 12 1.05 23.20 31.47
C PHE A 12 -0.28 22.42 31.44
N PHE A 13 -1.31 22.92 32.12
CA PHE A 13 -2.63 22.27 32.11
C PHE A 13 -3.32 22.34 30.74
N THR A 14 -3.15 23.44 30.00
CA THR A 14 -3.71 23.58 28.65
C THR A 14 -3.11 22.53 27.69
N ASN A 15 -1.79 22.33 27.73
CA ASN A 15 -1.12 21.34 26.90
C ASN A 15 -1.54 19.89 27.25
N ILE A 16 -1.73 19.60 28.55
CA ILE A 16 -2.25 18.30 28.99
C ILE A 16 -3.68 18.07 28.45
N ALA A 17 -4.55 19.07 28.53
CA ALA A 17 -5.92 18.94 28.01
C ALA A 17 -5.96 18.68 26.50
N ILE A 18 -5.11 19.37 25.72
CA ILE A 18 -4.97 19.14 24.28
C ILE A 18 -4.47 17.72 24.00
N ALA A 19 -3.44 17.26 24.73
CA ALA A 19 -2.90 15.92 24.58
C ALA A 19 -3.95 14.83 24.89
N LEU A 20 -4.74 15.02 25.95
CA LEU A 20 -5.79 14.08 26.33
C LEU A 20 -6.93 14.04 25.30
N LEU A 21 -7.34 15.19 24.74
CA LEU A 21 -8.33 15.25 23.66
C LEU A 21 -7.83 14.57 22.38
N ALA A 22 -6.57 14.79 22.00
CA ALA A 22 -5.96 14.15 20.84
C ALA A 22 -5.86 12.62 21.01
N LEU A 23 -5.45 12.15 22.20
CA LEU A 23 -5.39 10.72 22.48
C LEU A 23 -6.78 10.08 22.55
N GLY A 24 -7.75 10.75 23.20
CA GLY A 24 -9.13 10.27 23.31
C GLY A 24 -9.81 10.13 21.95
N SER A 25 -9.59 11.09 21.05
CA SER A 25 -10.12 11.03 19.69
C SER A 25 -9.49 9.90 18.86
N VAL A 26 -8.17 9.69 18.96
CA VAL A 26 -7.50 8.56 18.30
C VAL A 26 -8.03 7.21 18.81
N VAL A 27 -8.20 7.04 20.12
CA VAL A 27 -8.77 5.80 20.70
C VAL A 27 -10.20 5.58 20.25
N GLY A 28 -11.01 6.65 20.17
CA GLY A 28 -12.37 6.59 19.66
C GLY A 28 -12.45 6.14 18.19
N ILE A 29 -11.61 6.70 17.33
CA ILE A 29 -11.56 6.32 15.90
C ILE A 29 -11.14 4.85 15.73
N GLN A 30 -10.15 4.41 16.50
CA GLN A 30 -9.68 3.02 16.45
C GLN A 30 -10.73 2.01 16.94
N SER A 31 -11.55 2.37 17.93
CA SER A 31 -12.58 1.46 18.46
C SER A 31 -13.75 1.30 17.47
N ILE A 32 -14.15 2.37 16.79
CA ILE A 32 -15.17 2.34 15.73
C ILE A 32 -14.72 1.43 14.58
N GLY A 33 -13.47 1.60 14.11
CA GLY A 33 -12.93 0.77 13.02
C GLY A 33 -12.90 -0.73 13.32
N LYS A 34 -12.66 -1.11 14.60
CA LYS A 34 -12.68 -2.52 15.03
C LYS A 34 -14.10 -3.12 15.05
N GLN A 35 -15.10 -2.35 15.47
CA GLN A 35 -16.48 -2.86 15.54
C GLN A 35 -17.11 -3.08 14.16
N THR A 36 -16.78 -2.23 13.18
CA THR A 36 -17.27 -2.40 11.80
C THR A 36 -16.77 -3.71 11.18
N LYS A 37 -15.52 -4.12 11.46
CA LYS A 37 -14.97 -5.40 11.00
C LYS A 37 -15.60 -6.61 11.70
N ALA A 38 -16.00 -6.48 12.97
CA ALA A 38 -16.58 -7.58 13.75
C ALA A 38 -18.01 -7.96 13.36
N THR A 39 -18.72 -7.08 12.66
CA THR A 39 -20.15 -7.27 12.32
C THR A 39 -20.36 -7.87 10.93
N LEU A 40 -19.39 -7.77 10.03
CA LEU A 40 -19.51 -8.20 8.64
C LEU A 40 -18.79 -9.53 8.40
N THR A 41 -19.38 -10.41 7.57
CA THR A 41 -18.70 -11.65 7.17
C THR A 41 -17.44 -11.33 6.35
N PRO A 42 -16.41 -12.18 6.39
CA PRO A 42 -15.18 -11.98 5.63
C PRO A 42 -15.39 -11.68 4.14
N GLN A 43 -16.34 -12.35 3.48
CA GLN A 43 -16.63 -12.13 2.06
C GLN A 43 -17.27 -10.76 1.78
N ARG A 44 -18.10 -10.25 2.70
CA ARG A 44 -18.77 -8.95 2.54
C ARG A 44 -17.78 -7.79 2.67
N LEU A 45 -16.79 -7.94 3.55
CA LEU A 45 -15.70 -6.96 3.69
C LEU A 45 -14.85 -6.88 2.43
N GLU A 46 -14.55 -8.02 1.81
CA GLU A 46 -13.78 -8.07 0.56
C GLU A 46 -14.54 -7.41 -0.60
N GLU A 47 -15.83 -7.72 -0.75
CA GLU A 47 -16.66 -7.11 -1.79
C GLU A 47 -16.81 -5.60 -1.57
N GLN A 48 -16.98 -5.15 -0.32
CA GLN A 48 -17.03 -3.72 -0.01
C GLN A 48 -15.73 -3.01 -0.39
N GLU A 49 -14.58 -3.62 -0.10
CA GLU A 49 -13.28 -3.04 -0.46
C GLU A 49 -13.07 -3.04 -1.98
N ARG A 50 -13.52 -4.10 -2.67
CA ARG A 50 -13.49 -4.15 -4.13
C ARG A 50 -14.33 -3.04 -4.76
N LEU A 51 -15.55 -2.83 -4.28
CA LEU A 51 -16.42 -1.74 -4.74
C LEU A 51 -15.82 -0.36 -4.43
N ARG A 52 -15.15 -0.22 -3.29
CA ARG A 52 -14.42 1.01 -2.94
C ARG A 52 -13.29 1.28 -3.93
N LEU A 53 -12.48 0.27 -4.27
CA LEU A 53 -11.40 0.40 -5.25
C LEU A 53 -11.95 0.76 -6.65
N GLU A 54 -13.05 0.14 -7.06
CA GLU A 54 -13.75 0.49 -8.30
C GLU A 54 -14.28 1.95 -8.28
N ALA A 55 -14.76 2.42 -7.13
CA ALA A 55 -15.17 3.81 -6.99
C ALA A 55 -13.99 4.78 -7.11
N ILE A 56 -12.84 4.46 -6.50
CA ILE A 56 -11.59 5.24 -6.63
C ILE A 56 -11.13 5.33 -8.09
N ASP A 57 -11.44 4.33 -8.92
CA ASP A 57 -11.13 4.37 -10.35
C ASP A 57 -11.90 5.47 -11.09
N ARG A 58 -13.15 5.73 -10.68
CA ARG A 58 -14.08 6.62 -11.40
C ARG A 58 -14.16 8.05 -10.83
N LEU A 59 -13.63 8.29 -9.64
CA LEU A 59 -13.74 9.59 -8.98
C LEU A 59 -12.68 10.58 -9.50
N PRO A 60 -13.04 11.85 -9.71
CA PRO A 60 -12.06 12.89 -10.01
C PRO A 60 -11.17 13.15 -8.79
N THR A 61 -9.86 13.29 -9.03
CA THR A 61 -8.84 13.50 -7.99
C THR A 61 -8.51 14.97 -7.74
N PHE A 62 -8.98 15.87 -8.61
CA PHE A 62 -8.74 17.32 -8.54
C PHE A 62 -7.24 17.70 -8.45
N GLY A 63 -6.36 16.88 -9.05
CA GLY A 63 -4.90 17.12 -9.06
C GLY A 63 -4.15 16.56 -7.85
N TYR A 64 -4.81 15.78 -7.00
CA TYR A 64 -4.21 15.13 -5.82
C TYR A 64 -3.98 13.62 -6.02
N ASP A 65 -3.66 13.20 -7.25
CA ASP A 65 -3.51 11.78 -7.61
C ASP A 65 -2.45 11.07 -6.76
N ASN A 66 -1.33 11.72 -6.50
CA ASN A 66 -0.23 11.19 -5.68
C ASN A 66 -0.63 10.99 -4.20
N LEU A 67 -1.42 11.91 -3.64
CA LEU A 67 -1.94 11.79 -2.29
C LEU A 67 -2.93 10.63 -2.19
N LEU A 68 -3.81 10.49 -3.19
CA LEU A 68 -4.75 9.38 -3.26
C LEU A 68 -4.01 8.04 -3.46
N ALA A 69 -2.98 8.00 -4.30
CA ALA A 69 -2.11 6.83 -4.47
C ALA A 69 -1.45 6.42 -3.14
N SER A 70 -0.91 7.39 -2.41
CA SER A 70 -0.32 7.18 -1.08
C SER A 70 -1.35 6.65 -0.09
N TRP A 71 -2.58 7.17 -0.12
CA TRP A 71 -3.67 6.70 0.72
C TRP A 71 -4.06 5.25 0.39
N VAL A 72 -4.26 4.92 -0.89
CA VAL A 72 -4.56 3.55 -1.35
C VAL A 72 -3.43 2.60 -0.97
N PHE A 73 -2.17 3.04 -1.07
CA PHE A 73 -1.01 2.25 -0.65
C PHE A 73 -1.03 1.93 0.85
N LEU A 74 -1.38 2.89 1.71
CA LEU A 74 -1.55 2.61 3.13
C LEU A 74 -2.63 1.53 3.35
N GLN A 75 -3.78 1.66 2.69
CA GLN A 75 -4.83 0.65 2.77
C GLN A 75 -4.35 -0.74 2.33
N TYR A 76 -3.55 -0.81 1.26
CA TYR A 76 -2.93 -2.05 0.82
C TYR A 76 -2.05 -2.68 1.91
N ILE A 77 -1.19 -1.89 2.59
CA ILE A 77 -0.37 -2.41 3.69
C ILE A 77 -1.26 -2.99 4.80
N GLN A 78 -2.35 -2.32 5.15
CA GLN A 78 -3.29 -2.84 6.14
C GLN A 78 -4.00 -4.11 5.68
N TYR A 79 -4.42 -4.19 4.42
CA TYR A 79 -5.02 -5.40 3.84
C TYR A 79 -4.03 -6.57 3.84
N PHE A 80 -2.81 -6.32 3.36
CA PHE A 80 -1.77 -7.34 3.24
C PHE A 80 -1.30 -7.88 4.59
N GLY A 81 -1.38 -7.06 5.65
CA GLY A 81 -1.06 -7.41 7.02
C GLY A 81 -2.23 -7.90 7.88
N ASP A 82 -3.45 -7.96 7.37
CA ASP A 82 -4.62 -8.44 8.12
C ASP A 82 -4.57 -9.98 8.26
N ASP A 83 -4.84 -10.50 9.47
CA ASP A 83 -4.79 -11.93 9.77
C ASP A 83 -5.82 -12.75 8.96
N VAL A 84 -6.92 -12.09 8.55
CA VAL A 84 -7.97 -12.72 7.74
C VAL A 84 -7.51 -13.01 6.31
N ARG A 85 -6.32 -12.55 5.91
CA ARG A 85 -5.66 -12.96 4.66
C ARG A 85 -5.51 -14.47 4.53
N ASN A 86 -5.32 -15.18 5.64
CA ASN A 86 -5.22 -16.65 5.62
C ASN A 86 -6.53 -17.32 5.17
N GLU A 87 -7.66 -16.62 5.28
CA GLU A 87 -8.99 -17.12 4.88
C GLU A 87 -9.41 -16.62 3.50
N ARG A 88 -9.04 -15.38 3.13
CA ARG A 88 -9.46 -14.70 1.89
C ARG A 88 -8.45 -14.74 0.74
N GLY A 89 -7.20 -15.10 1.03
CA GLY A 89 -6.12 -15.08 0.04
C GLY A 89 -5.74 -13.66 -0.41
N TYR A 90 -5.22 -13.55 -1.64
CA TYR A 90 -4.53 -12.36 -2.18
C TYR A 90 -5.27 -11.69 -3.33
N ALA A 91 -6.57 -11.93 -3.48
CA ALA A 91 -7.35 -11.51 -4.65
C ALA A 91 -7.34 -9.98 -4.88
N LEU A 92 -7.24 -9.17 -3.83
CA LEU A 92 -7.25 -7.71 -3.93
C LEU A 92 -5.87 -7.10 -4.24
N ASN A 93 -4.77 -7.86 -4.22
CA ASN A 93 -3.43 -7.31 -4.51
C ASN A 93 -3.40 -6.62 -5.87
N LEU A 94 -3.93 -7.26 -6.93
CA LEU A 94 -3.97 -6.67 -8.26
C LEU A 94 -4.82 -5.38 -8.30
N PRO A 95 -6.10 -5.36 -7.84
CA PRO A 95 -6.88 -4.13 -7.74
C PRO A 95 -6.18 -2.97 -7.00
N TYR A 96 -5.48 -3.26 -5.89
CA TYR A 96 -4.73 -2.24 -5.16
C TYR A 96 -3.59 -1.67 -5.99
N PHE A 97 -2.73 -2.53 -6.55
CA PHE A 97 -1.58 -2.05 -7.32
C PHE A 97 -1.96 -1.41 -8.64
N ASP A 98 -3.04 -1.84 -9.28
CA ASP A 98 -3.58 -1.17 -10.46
C ASP A 98 -4.05 0.24 -10.13
N ALA A 99 -4.83 0.41 -9.05
CA ALA A 99 -5.26 1.73 -8.60
C ALA A 99 -4.09 2.65 -8.27
N ILE A 100 -3.09 2.16 -7.52
CA ILE A 100 -1.91 2.95 -7.13
C ILE A 100 -1.12 3.40 -8.35
N THR A 101 -0.75 2.48 -9.24
CA THR A 101 0.11 2.78 -10.39
C THR A 101 -0.61 3.58 -11.48
N ARG A 102 -1.95 3.55 -11.52
CA ARG A 102 -2.74 4.43 -12.39
C ARG A 102 -2.79 5.85 -11.86
N LEU A 103 -2.97 6.02 -10.54
CA LEU A 103 -2.99 7.32 -9.87
C LEU A 103 -1.59 7.97 -9.89
N ASP A 104 -0.56 7.21 -9.53
CA ASP A 104 0.82 7.68 -9.55
C ASP A 104 1.75 6.60 -10.14
N PRO A 105 1.96 6.59 -11.47
CA PRO A 105 2.89 5.67 -12.09
C PRO A 105 4.36 5.97 -11.72
N ARG A 106 4.66 7.11 -11.11
CA ARG A 106 6.02 7.45 -10.65
C ARG A 106 6.27 7.06 -9.19
N PHE A 107 5.32 6.40 -8.55
CA PHE A 107 5.46 5.90 -7.17
C PHE A 107 6.42 4.70 -7.11
N VAL A 108 7.73 4.96 -7.13
CA VAL A 108 8.79 3.95 -7.30
C VAL A 108 8.80 2.87 -6.23
N GLU A 109 8.38 3.20 -5.01
CA GLU A 109 8.42 2.33 -3.84
C GLU A 109 7.47 1.13 -3.95
N VAL A 110 6.41 1.20 -4.76
CA VAL A 110 5.41 0.12 -4.81
C VAL A 110 5.80 -1.01 -5.75
N TYR A 111 6.63 -0.75 -6.76
CA TYR A 111 6.95 -1.74 -7.79
C TYR A 111 7.69 -3.00 -7.29
N PRO A 112 8.63 -2.93 -6.33
CA PRO A 112 9.16 -4.15 -5.71
C PRO A 112 8.07 -4.98 -5.01
N MET A 113 7.04 -4.33 -4.46
CA MET A 113 5.93 -5.01 -3.79
C MET A 113 4.97 -5.68 -4.78
N ILE A 114 4.91 -5.23 -6.04
CA ILE A 114 4.11 -5.88 -7.10
C ILE A 114 4.67 -7.28 -7.42
N SER A 115 6.00 -7.42 -7.46
CA SER A 115 6.65 -8.73 -7.62
C SER A 115 6.22 -9.70 -6.53
N ILE A 116 6.19 -9.25 -5.28
CA ILE A 116 5.81 -10.09 -4.15
C ILE A 116 4.29 -10.34 -4.16
N GLY A 117 3.49 -9.28 -4.23
CA GLY A 117 2.04 -9.35 -4.08
C GLY A 117 1.33 -10.02 -5.27
N VAL A 118 1.71 -9.71 -6.50
CA VAL A 118 0.99 -10.16 -7.71
C VAL A 118 1.67 -11.35 -8.35
N SER A 119 2.99 -11.29 -8.58
CA SER A 119 3.71 -12.42 -9.20
C SER A 119 3.79 -13.61 -8.25
N LEU A 120 4.35 -13.43 -7.04
CA LEU A 120 4.57 -14.54 -6.11
C LEU A 120 3.29 -15.00 -5.40
N TYR A 121 2.58 -14.10 -4.72
CA TYR A 121 1.44 -14.50 -3.87
C TYR A 121 0.15 -14.82 -4.65
N MET A 122 -0.13 -14.13 -5.76
CA MET A 122 -1.27 -14.47 -6.62
C MET A 122 -0.91 -15.49 -7.71
N GLY A 123 0.38 -15.74 -7.97
CA GLY A 123 0.81 -16.56 -9.10
C GLY A 123 0.51 -15.91 -10.45
N LYS A 124 0.52 -14.57 -10.53
CA LYS A 124 0.11 -13.78 -11.70
C LYS A 124 1.22 -12.86 -12.24
N PRO A 125 2.32 -13.42 -12.71
CA PRO A 125 3.50 -12.65 -13.07
C PRO A 125 3.33 -11.79 -14.33
N GLU A 126 2.52 -12.18 -15.30
CA GLU A 126 2.26 -11.36 -16.50
C GLU A 126 1.52 -10.08 -16.14
N GLU A 127 0.55 -10.16 -15.22
CA GLU A 127 -0.15 -8.98 -14.69
C GLU A 127 0.81 -8.09 -13.88
N ALA A 128 1.75 -8.69 -13.13
CA ALA A 128 2.79 -7.96 -12.43
C ALA A 128 3.71 -7.18 -13.39
N ILE A 129 4.15 -7.82 -14.49
CA ILE A 129 4.96 -7.17 -15.54
C ILE A 129 4.20 -6.00 -16.15
N ALA A 130 2.93 -6.18 -16.51
CA ALA A 130 2.11 -5.10 -17.09
C ALA A 130 2.01 -3.87 -16.18
N LEU A 131 1.87 -4.07 -14.87
CA LEU A 131 1.88 -2.98 -13.89
C LEU A 131 3.25 -2.31 -13.78
N MET A 132 4.34 -3.09 -13.77
CA MET A 132 5.71 -2.56 -13.68
C MET A 132 6.14 -1.81 -14.96
N GLU A 133 5.65 -2.25 -16.12
CA GLU A 133 5.86 -1.56 -17.39
C GLU A 133 5.25 -0.16 -17.38
N ARG A 134 4.06 0.03 -16.79
CA ARG A 134 3.44 1.35 -16.59
C ARG A 134 4.39 2.33 -15.88
N GLY A 135 5.08 1.83 -14.86
CA GLY A 135 6.09 2.61 -14.13
C GLY A 135 7.32 2.94 -14.96
N THR A 136 7.91 1.93 -15.60
CA THR A 136 9.11 2.16 -16.43
C THR A 136 8.83 3.16 -17.56
N GLN A 137 7.66 3.10 -18.19
CA GLN A 137 7.25 4.06 -19.22
C GLN A 137 7.15 5.49 -18.67
N ALA A 138 6.40 5.69 -17.58
CA ALA A 138 6.23 7.01 -16.96
C ALA A 138 7.54 7.61 -16.42
N LEU A 139 8.44 6.76 -15.94
CA LEU A 139 9.74 7.17 -15.43
C LEU A 139 10.70 7.45 -16.60
N SER A 140 10.64 6.69 -17.70
CA SER A 140 11.57 6.84 -18.84
C SER A 140 11.46 8.19 -19.55
N SER A 141 10.29 8.84 -19.51
CA SER A 141 10.04 10.11 -20.21
C SER A 141 10.71 11.34 -19.56
N THR A 142 11.31 11.23 -18.38
CA THR A 142 11.66 12.41 -17.55
C THR A 142 13.08 12.39 -16.97
N PHE A 143 13.87 11.34 -17.15
CA PHE A 143 15.17 11.23 -16.47
C PHE A 143 16.35 10.95 -17.40
N GLU A 144 17.38 11.81 -17.29
CA GLU A 144 18.76 11.40 -17.49
C GLU A 144 19.07 10.22 -16.54
N PRO A 145 19.81 9.20 -17.00
CA PRO A 145 19.95 7.94 -16.28
C PRO A 145 20.69 8.15 -14.96
N LYS A 146 19.98 8.09 -13.84
CA LYS A 146 20.61 7.77 -12.55
C LYS A 146 20.70 6.24 -12.42
N PRO A 147 21.88 5.68 -12.07
CA PRO A 147 22.12 4.24 -12.16
C PRO A 147 21.25 3.36 -11.24
N THR A 148 20.66 3.91 -10.18
CA THR A 148 20.18 3.10 -9.05
C THR A 148 18.69 2.73 -9.07
N SER A 149 17.81 3.49 -9.74
CA SER A 149 16.35 3.24 -9.72
C SER A 149 15.83 2.49 -10.96
N TYR A 150 16.26 2.89 -12.16
CA TYR A 150 15.80 2.28 -13.43
C TYR A 150 16.37 0.89 -13.69
N GLY A 151 17.68 0.73 -13.47
CA GLY A 151 18.34 -0.57 -13.60
C GLY A 151 17.80 -1.58 -12.59
N GLY A 152 17.41 -1.10 -11.40
CA GLY A 152 16.69 -1.88 -10.40
C GLY A 152 15.37 -2.39 -10.97
N LEU A 153 14.47 -1.49 -11.40
CA LEU A 153 13.13 -1.88 -11.84
C LEU A 153 13.13 -2.83 -13.04
N ARG A 154 13.99 -2.57 -14.03
CA ARG A 154 14.16 -3.47 -15.17
C ARG A 154 14.72 -4.83 -14.73
N GLY A 155 15.72 -4.84 -13.85
CA GLY A 155 16.24 -6.06 -13.24
C GLY A 155 15.18 -6.83 -12.43
N TRP A 156 14.24 -6.14 -11.77
CA TRP A 156 13.11 -6.79 -11.08
C TRP A 156 12.09 -7.38 -12.05
N ILE A 157 11.80 -6.72 -13.18
CA ILE A 157 10.96 -7.27 -14.26
C ILE A 157 11.61 -8.54 -14.80
N ASP A 158 12.91 -8.49 -15.09
CA ASP A 158 13.67 -9.66 -15.55
C ASP A 158 13.69 -10.75 -14.47
N CYS A 159 13.88 -10.40 -13.18
CA CYS A 159 13.83 -11.37 -12.09
C CYS A 159 12.46 -12.02 -11.92
N CYS A 160 11.35 -11.28 -12.13
CA CYS A 160 10.01 -11.86 -12.16
C CYS A 160 9.88 -12.88 -13.31
N PHE A 161 10.38 -12.52 -14.50
CA PHE A 161 10.38 -13.39 -15.68
C PHE A 161 11.25 -14.66 -15.47
N TRP A 162 12.45 -14.53 -14.92
CA TRP A 162 13.36 -15.64 -14.65
C TRP A 162 12.90 -16.51 -13.46
N GLY A 163 12.31 -15.91 -12.42
CA GLY A 163 11.76 -16.62 -11.26
C GLY A 163 10.66 -17.61 -11.67
N MET A 164 9.79 -17.22 -12.60
CA MET A 164 8.78 -18.13 -13.17
C MET A 164 9.37 -19.29 -13.96
N SER A 165 10.52 -19.14 -14.61
CA SER A 165 11.16 -20.25 -15.33
C SER A 165 11.70 -21.31 -14.37
N LEU A 166 11.96 -20.94 -13.10
CA LEU A 166 12.49 -21.82 -12.06
C LEU A 166 11.42 -22.42 -11.15
N VAL A 167 10.23 -21.79 -11.04
CA VAL A 167 9.11 -22.30 -10.21
C VAL A 167 8.61 -23.69 -10.67
N PRO A 168 8.41 -23.97 -11.97
CA PRO A 168 8.09 -25.32 -12.44
C PRO A 168 9.22 -26.31 -12.11
N LEU A 169 10.48 -25.88 -12.21
CA LEU A 169 11.65 -26.73 -11.95
C LEU A 169 11.73 -27.16 -10.47
N LEU A 170 11.35 -26.27 -9.55
CA LEU A 170 11.31 -26.55 -8.11
C LEU A 170 10.11 -27.41 -7.70
N LEU A 171 8.96 -27.25 -8.36
CA LEU A 171 7.75 -28.05 -8.07
C LEU A 171 7.79 -29.47 -8.68
N THR A 172 8.64 -29.73 -9.67
CA THR A 172 8.88 -31.08 -10.20
C THR A 172 9.92 -31.89 -9.43
N ARG A 173 10.65 -31.26 -8.49
CA ARG A 173 11.61 -31.97 -7.63
C ARG A 173 10.84 -32.60 -6.47
N LYS A 174 10.18 -33.74 -6.73
CA LYS A 174 9.84 -34.68 -5.64
C LYS A 174 11.14 -35.08 -4.91
N PRO A 175 11.07 -35.33 -3.59
CA PRO A 175 12.24 -35.57 -2.75
C PRO A 175 13.13 -36.71 -3.27
#